data_AF-A0A2M8Q6W1-F1
#
_entry.id   AF-A0A2M8Q6W1-F1
#
_cell.length_a   1.000
_cell.length_b   1.000
_cell.length_c   1.000
_cell.angle_alpha   90.00
_cell.angle_beta   90.00
_cell.angle_gamma   90.00
#
_symmetry.space_group_name_H-M   'P 1'
#
loop_
_entity.id
_entity.type
_entity.pdbx_description
1 polymer ?
#
loop_
_entity_poly.entity_id
_entity_poly.type
_entity_poly.pdbx_seq_one_letter_code
_entity_poly.pdbx_strand_id
1 'polypeptide(L)'
;MVGAYVGALTMVTSGSLLAALIAAPTVAFVVGILLDRLVLRWLYDRDHLDQVLATFGVLLFMNELARAVFGAAAQPFPLPAALDWSLALPAGVTYPAWRLAIILAGASTAVALAWLLGRTKFGMLVRAAATN
;
A
#
# COMPACT_ATOMS: atom_id res chain seq x y z
N MET A 1 1.86 6.27 -2.18
CA MET A 1 2.91 6.39 -3.22
C MET A 1 4.24 5.75 -2.79
N VAL A 2 4.79 6.11 -1.63
CA VAL A 2 6.09 5.59 -1.13
C VAL A 2 6.23 4.07 -1.26
N GLY A 3 5.25 3.29 -0.78
CA GLY A 3 5.30 1.82 -0.85
C GLY A 3 5.42 1.27 -2.28
N ALA A 4 4.80 1.91 -3.27
CA ALA A 4 4.90 1.48 -4.67
C ALA A 4 6.31 1.70 -5.23
N TYR A 5 6.91 2.86 -4.97
CA TYR A 5 8.28 3.15 -5.41
C TYR A 5 9.32 2.29 -4.70
N VAL A 6 9.15 2.06 -3.39
CA VAL A 6 10.03 1.15 -2.63
C VAL A 6 9.88 -0.28 -3.15
N GLY A 7 8.65 -0.74 -3.41
CA GLY A 7 8.38 -2.04 -4.00
C GLY A 7 9.04 -2.20 -5.39
N ALA A 8 8.91 -1.19 -6.25
CA ALA A 8 9.56 -1.20 -7.56
C ALA A 8 11.09 -1.22 -7.44
N LEU A 9 11.67 -0.35 -6.60
CA LEU A 9 13.11 -0.27 -6.39
C LEU A 9 13.68 -1.57 -5.83
N THR A 10 13.02 -2.15 -4.83
CA THR A 10 13.43 -3.44 -4.24
C THR A 10 13.29 -4.59 -5.24
N MET A 11 12.27 -4.58 -6.09
CA MET A 11 12.14 -5.58 -7.14
C MET A 11 13.25 -5.45 -8.19
N VAL A 12 13.58 -4.23 -8.63
CA VAL A 12 14.65 -3.97 -9.61
C VAL A 12 16.03 -4.35 -9.04
N THR A 13 16.27 -4.08 -7.75
CA THR A 13 17.57 -4.33 -7.12
C THR A 13 17.77 -5.77 -6.66
N SER A 14 16.73 -6.42 -6.11
CA SER A 14 16.84 -7.76 -5.53
C SER A 14 16.28 -8.88 -6.40
N GLY A 15 15.40 -8.56 -7.37
CA GLY A 15 14.64 -9.54 -8.14
C GLY A 15 13.64 -10.38 -7.31
N SER A 16 13.50 -10.10 -6.01
CA SER A 16 12.71 -10.91 -5.08
C SER A 16 11.37 -10.25 -4.76
N LEU A 17 10.29 -10.90 -5.17
CA LEU A 17 8.93 -10.49 -4.82
C LEU A 17 8.70 -10.48 -3.30
N LEU A 18 9.27 -11.44 -2.57
CA LEU A 18 9.12 -11.51 -1.12
C LEU A 18 9.80 -10.32 -0.43
N ALA A 19 11.00 -9.95 -0.89
CA ALA A 19 11.70 -8.78 -0.37
C ALA A 19 10.89 -7.50 -0.64
N ALA A 20 10.34 -7.34 -1.86
CA ALA A 20 9.50 -6.21 -2.21
C ALA A 20 8.20 -6.15 -1.40
N LEU A 21 7.57 -7.31 -1.17
CA LEU A 21 6.32 -7.43 -0.41
C LEU A 21 6.49 -7.06 1.06
N ILE A 22 7.66 -7.32 1.64
CA ILE A 22 7.96 -6.94 3.03
C ILE A 22 8.41 -5.47 3.08
N ALA A 23 9.35 -5.07 2.23
CA ALA A 23 9.95 -3.74 2.27
C ALA A 23 8.94 -2.61 2.00
N ALA A 24 8.04 -2.79 1.02
CA ALA A 24 7.05 -1.78 0.65
C ALA A 24 6.17 -1.32 1.82
N PRO A 25 5.43 -2.20 2.53
CA PRO A 25 4.63 -1.82 3.68
C PRO A 25 5.47 -1.40 4.88
N THR A 26 6.63 -2.00 5.13
CA THR A 26 7.50 -1.61 6.25
C THR A 26 7.99 -0.17 6.10
N VAL A 27 8.50 0.20 4.92
CA VAL A 27 8.96 1.58 4.69
C VAL A 27 7.79 2.56 4.68
N ALA A 28 6.65 2.19 4.08
CA ALA A 28 5.46 3.03 4.11
C ALA A 28 4.97 3.29 5.55
N PHE A 29 5.01 2.27 6.41
CA PHE A 29 4.65 2.39 7.82
C PHE A 29 5.62 3.31 8.58
N VAL A 30 6.93 3.16 8.38
CA VAL A 30 7.92 4.04 9.00
C VAL A 30 7.74 5.50 8.55
N VAL A 31 7.52 5.74 7.26
CA VAL A 31 7.24 7.09 6.75
C VAL A 31 5.94 7.65 7.34
N GLY A 32 4.90 6.82 7.49
CA GLY A 32 3.66 7.20 8.16
C GLY A 32 3.90 7.66 9.60
N ILE A 33 4.68 6.90 10.39
CA ILE A 33 5.06 7.29 11.76
C ILE A 33 5.84 8.61 11.78
N LEU A 34 6.77 8.80 10.84
CA LEU A 34 7.54 10.04 10.76
C LEU A 34 6.65 11.22 10.44
N LEU A 35 5.73 11.09 9.48
CA LEU A 35 4.77 12.13 9.13
C LEU A 35 3.86 12.47 10.31
N ASP A 36 3.40 11.46 11.04
CA ASP A 36 2.59 11.66 12.24
C ASP A 36 3.33 12.48 13.29
N ARG A 37 4.55 12.07 13.65
CA ARG A 37 5.33 12.76 14.69
C ARG A 37 5.86 14.13 14.30
N LEU A 38 6.15 14.35 13.02
CA LEU A 38 6.77 15.58 12.54
C LEU A 38 5.74 16.63 12.13
N VAL A 39 4.59 16.21 11.61
CA VAL A 39 3.60 17.12 11.04
C VAL A 39 2.26 16.98 11.76
N LEU A 40 1.65 15.80 11.75
CA LEU A 40 0.25 15.64 12.15
C LEU A 40 0.03 15.90 13.63
N ARG A 41 0.93 15.46 14.52
CA ARG A 41 0.75 15.66 15.96
C ARG A 41 0.65 17.12 16.38
N TRP A 42 1.29 18.03 15.64
CA TRP A 42 1.27 19.46 15.93
C TRP A 42 -0.03 20.14 15.49
N LEU A 43 -0.84 19.42 14.72
CA LEU A 43 -2.03 19.93 14.08
C LEU A 43 -3.33 19.36 14.64
N TYR A 44 -3.24 18.34 15.50
CA TYR A 44 -4.43 17.76 16.15
C TYR A 44 -5.15 18.75 17.07
N ASP A 45 -4.43 19.71 17.65
CA ASP A 45 -5.02 20.73 18.52
C ASP A 45 -5.56 21.95 17.74
N ARG A 46 -5.56 21.91 16.40
CA ARG A 46 -5.99 23.02 15.53
C ARG A 46 -7.35 22.78 14.90
N ASP A 47 -7.88 23.83 14.27
CA ASP A 47 -9.17 23.78 13.59
C ASP A 47 -9.17 22.74 12.45
N HIS A 48 -10.35 22.20 12.13
CA HIS A 48 -10.53 21.19 11.09
C HIS A 48 -9.98 21.63 9.74
N LEU A 49 -10.14 22.92 9.41
CA LEU A 49 -9.63 23.47 8.14
C LEU A 49 -8.10 23.40 8.06
N ASP A 50 -7.39 23.66 9.16
CA ASP A 50 -5.93 23.59 9.21
C ASP A 50 -5.46 22.15 8.96
N GLN A 51 -6.19 21.17 9.49
CA GLN A 51 -5.88 19.75 9.31
C GLN A 51 -6.04 19.31 7.85
N VAL A 52 -7.11 19.75 7.18
CA VAL A 52 -7.33 19.48 5.76
C VAL A 52 -6.25 20.15 4.90
N LEU A 53 -5.94 21.41 5.16
CA LEU A 53 -4.92 22.16 4.42
C LEU A 53 -3.52 21.54 4.57
N ALA A 54 -3.15 21.09 5.76
CA ALA A 54 -1.85 20.48 5.97
C ALA A 54 -1.75 19.08 5.36
N THR A 55 -2.79 18.25 5.47
CA THR A 55 -2.77 16.93 4.80
C THR A 55 -2.70 17.08 3.28
N PHE A 56 -3.35 18.10 2.72
CA PHE A 56 -3.19 18.48 1.32
C PHE A 56 -1.76 18.96 1.01
N GLY A 57 -1.17 19.81 1.84
CA GLY A 57 0.22 20.26 1.70
C GLY A 57 1.22 19.10 1.76
N VAL A 58 1.05 18.18 2.70
CA VAL A 58 1.85 16.94 2.81
C VAL A 58 1.69 16.09 1.57
N LEU A 59 0.46 15.92 1.06
CA LEU A 59 0.20 15.18 -0.18
C LEU A 59 0.94 15.79 -1.37
N LEU A 60 0.89 17.12 -1.54
CA LEU A 60 1.59 17.82 -2.61
C LEU A 60 3.11 17.71 -2.47
N PHE A 61 3.64 17.92 -1.26
CA PHE A 61 5.07 17.79 -0.99
C PHE A 61 5.57 16.36 -1.25
N MET A 62 4.83 15.34 -0.80
CA MET A 62 5.17 13.94 -1.07
C MET A 62 5.11 13.59 -2.55
N ASN A 63 4.15 14.16 -3.30
CA ASN A 63 4.06 14.00 -4.75
C ASN A 63 5.30 14.58 -5.46
N GLU A 64 5.65 15.83 -5.17
CA GLU A 64 6.80 16.46 -5.80
C GLU A 64 8.13 15.83 -5.35
N LEU A 65 8.24 15.41 -4.09
CA LEU A 65 9.40 14.66 -3.63
C LEU A 65 9.56 13.34 -4.39
N ALA A 66 8.46 12.58 -4.56
CA ALA A 66 8.49 11.36 -5.34
C ALA A 66 8.86 11.62 -6.80
N ARG A 67 8.33 12.69 -7.40
CA ARG A 67 8.64 13.10 -8.77
C ARG A 67 10.10 13.55 -8.93
N ALA A 68 10.66 14.24 -7.94
CA ALA A 68 12.05 14.67 -7.95
C ALA A 68 13.03 13.48 -7.83
N VAL A 69 12.68 12.47 -7.03
CA VAL A 69 13.54 11.29 -6.80
C VAL A 69 13.41 10.25 -7.91
N PHE A 70 12.18 9.94 -8.34
CA PHE A 70 11.89 8.85 -9.28
C PHE A 70 11.56 9.32 -10.71
N GLY A 71 11.49 10.64 -10.93
CA GLY A 71 11.03 11.21 -12.19
C GLY A 71 9.51 11.20 -12.34
N ALA A 72 9.02 11.89 -13.38
CA ALA A 72 7.59 11.98 -13.70
C ALA A 72 7.06 10.77 -14.49
N ALA A 73 7.95 9.92 -15.00
CA ALA A 73 7.59 8.76 -15.80
C ALA A 73 7.10 7.61 -14.92
N ALA A 74 6.18 6.80 -15.47
CA ALA A 74 5.77 5.56 -14.83
C ALA A 74 6.97 4.61 -14.71
N GLN A 75 7.28 4.19 -13.48
CA GLN A 75 8.39 3.27 -13.22
C GLN A 75 7.97 1.84 -13.62
N PRO A 76 8.76 1.15 -14.46
CA PRO A 76 8.45 -0.23 -14.84
C PRO A 76 8.60 -1.13 -13.61
N PHE A 77 7.58 -1.95 -13.36
CA PHE A 77 7.62 -2.96 -12.31
C PHE A 77 7.89 -4.32 -12.97
N PRO A 78 9.12 -4.86 -12.89
CA PRO A 78 9.43 -6.13 -13.51
C PRO A 78 8.66 -7.24 -12.81
N LEU A 79 7.93 -8.05 -13.58
CA LEU A 79 7.22 -9.18 -13.04
C LEU A 79 8.21 -10.33 -12.78
N PRO A 80 8.10 -11.01 -11.62
CA PRO A 80 8.89 -12.21 -11.38
C PRO A 80 8.41 -13.34 -12.31
N ALA A 81 9.31 -14.23 -12.71
CA ALA A 81 9.02 -15.34 -13.64
C ALA A 81 7.83 -16.22 -13.20
N ALA A 82 7.56 -16.32 -11.89
CA ALA A 82 6.42 -17.07 -11.34
C ALA A 82 5.04 -16.47 -11.70
N LEU A 83 4.99 -15.19 -12.07
CA LEU A 83 3.77 -14.44 -12.41
C LEU A 83 3.74 -13.99 -13.88
N ASP A 84 4.83 -14.24 -14.61
CA ASP A 84 4.98 -13.92 -16.04
C ASP A 84 4.44 -15.05 -16.93
N TRP A 85 3.18 -15.40 -16.68
CA TRP A 85 2.45 -16.35 -17.52
C TRP A 85 1.00 -15.88 -17.70
N SER A 86 0.34 -16.41 -18.72
CA SER A 86 -1.04 -16.08 -19.05
C SER A 86 -1.89 -17.34 -19.07
N LEU A 87 -3.08 -17.27 -18.48
CA LEU A 87 -4.09 -18.30 -18.56
C LEU A 87 -4.87 -18.12 -19.87
N ALA A 88 -4.91 -19.16 -20.71
CA ALA A 88 -5.78 -19.16 -21.88
C ALA A 88 -7.21 -19.54 -21.45
N LEU A 89 -8.15 -18.60 -21.58
CA LEU A 89 -9.56 -18.82 -21.31
C LEU A 89 -10.27 -19.35 -22.58
N PRO A 90 -11.39 -20.07 -22.43
CA PRO A 90 -12.27 -20.39 -23.54
C PRO A 90 -12.67 -19.10 -24.28
N ALA A 91 -12.81 -19.18 -25.61
CA ALA A 91 -13.01 -18.04 -26.54
C ALA A 91 -11.75 -17.24 -26.94
N GLY A 92 -10.54 -17.79 -26.75
CA GLY A 92 -9.30 -17.19 -27.27
C GLY A 92 -8.80 -15.98 -26.49
N VAL A 93 -9.31 -15.77 -25.28
CA VAL A 93 -8.91 -14.65 -24.41
C VAL A 93 -7.74 -15.09 -23.53
N THR A 94 -6.60 -14.40 -23.64
CA THR A 94 -5.45 -14.60 -22.74
C THR A 94 -5.55 -13.67 -21.54
N TYR A 95 -5.58 -14.23 -20.33
CA TYR A 95 -5.66 -13.48 -19.09
C TYR A 95 -4.33 -13.54 -18.32
N PRO A 96 -3.66 -12.41 -18.05
CA PRO A 96 -2.39 -12.41 -17.33
C PRO A 96 -2.53 -12.93 -15.89
N ALA A 97 -1.63 -13.81 -15.47
CA ALA A 97 -1.68 -14.44 -14.15
C ALA A 97 -1.47 -13.45 -13.00
N TRP A 98 -0.67 -12.40 -13.20
CA TRP A 98 -0.46 -11.37 -12.19
C TRP A 98 -1.75 -10.64 -11.78
N ARG A 99 -2.72 -10.50 -12.69
CA ARG A 99 -4.04 -9.95 -12.37
C ARG A 99 -4.83 -10.88 -11.47
N LEU A 100 -4.77 -12.19 -11.72
CA LEU A 100 -5.38 -13.19 -10.84
C LEU A 100 -4.74 -13.15 -9.45
N ALA A 101 -3.42 -13.03 -9.38
CA ALA A 101 -2.72 -12.92 -8.11
C ALA A 101 -3.16 -11.69 -7.29
N ILE A 102 -3.36 -10.53 -7.94
CA ILE A 102 -3.89 -9.33 -7.28
C ILE A 102 -5.32 -9.57 -6.77
N ILE A 103 -6.18 -10.17 -7.58
CA ILE A 103 -7.56 -10.48 -7.19
C ILE A 103 -7.58 -11.43 -5.98
N LEU A 104 -6.77 -12.49 -6.01
CA LEU A 104 -6.64 -13.45 -4.91
C LEU A 104 -6.07 -12.80 -3.65
N ALA A 105 -5.08 -11.91 -3.79
CA ALA A 105 -4.53 -11.14 -2.67
C ALA A 105 -5.59 -10.21 -2.04
N GLY A 106 -6.37 -9.51 -2.86
CA GLY A 106 -7.47 -8.67 -2.38
C GLY A 106 -8.57 -9.47 -1.69
N ALA A 107 -9.03 -10.56 -2.31
CA ALA A 107 -10.05 -11.44 -1.75
C ALA A 107 -9.59 -12.10 -0.44
N SER A 108 -8.36 -12.61 -0.40
CA SER A 108 -7.79 -13.20 0.82
C SER A 108 -7.63 -12.16 1.94
N THR A 109 -7.21 -10.93 1.62
CA THR A 109 -7.14 -9.83 2.59
C THR A 109 -8.53 -9.50 3.15
N ALA A 110 -9.55 -9.42 2.30
CA ALA A 110 -10.92 -9.15 2.74
C ALA A 110 -11.46 -10.27 3.66
N VAL A 111 -11.25 -11.54 3.28
CA VAL A 111 -11.64 -12.70 4.09
C VAL A 111 -10.87 -12.71 5.42
N ALA A 112 -9.57 -12.43 5.38
CA ALA A 112 -8.72 -12.38 6.58
C ALA A 112 -9.19 -11.30 7.55
N LEU A 113 -9.50 -10.09 7.06
CA LEU A 113 -10.04 -9.01 7.88
C LEU A 113 -11.43 -9.35 8.44
N ALA A 114 -12.33 -9.91 7.62
CA ALA A 114 -13.65 -10.33 8.07
C ALA A 114 -13.58 -11.39 9.17
N TRP A 115 -12.68 -12.37 9.01
CA TRP A 115 -12.45 -13.40 10.03
C TRP A 115 -11.80 -12.81 11.29
N LEU A 116 -10.79 -11.96 11.14
CA LEU A 116 -10.09 -11.31 12.25
C LEU A 116 -11.08 -10.49 13.08
N LEU A 117 -11.86 -9.61 12.45
CA LEU A 117 -12.81 -8.74 13.14
C LEU A 117 -14.05 -9.49 13.65
N GLY A 118 -14.50 -10.52 12.94
CA GLY A 118 -15.69 -11.28 13.27
C GLY A 118 -15.49 -12.33 14.37
N ARG A 119 -14.34 -13.03 14.36
CA ARG A 119 -14.14 -14.26 15.15
C ARG A 119 -13.00 -14.24 16.14
N THR A 120 -12.17 -13.19 16.19
CA THR A 120 -11.06 -13.13 17.15
C THR A 120 -11.35 -12.25 18.36
N LYS A 121 -10.65 -12.51 19.47
CA LYS A 121 -10.68 -11.64 20.67
C LYS A 121 -10.27 -10.21 20.35
N PHE A 122 -9.30 -10.04 19.44
CA PHE A 122 -8.90 -8.72 18.94
C PHE A 122 -10.08 -8.00 18.28
N GLY A 123 -10.83 -8.70 17.42
CA GLY A 123 -12.05 -8.17 16.81
C GLY A 123 -13.11 -7.76 17.84
N MET A 124 -13.31 -8.55 18.91
CA MET A 124 -14.23 -8.17 19.99
C MET A 124 -13.81 -6.88 20.70
N LEU A 125 -12.51 -6.72 21.01
CA LEU A 125 -11.97 -5.52 21.65
C LEU A 125 -12.15 -4.27 20.78
N VAL A 126 -11.84 -4.37 19.48
CA VAL A 126 -11.99 -3.25 18.54
C VAL A 126 -13.46 -2.83 18.43
N ARG A 127 -14.40 -3.77 18.33
CA ARG A 127 -15.83 -3.45 18.27
C ARG A 127 -16.34 -2.82 19.57
N ALA A 128 -15.89 -3.33 20.71
CA ALA A 128 -16.27 -2.77 22.01
C ALA A 128 -15.79 -1.33 22.19
N ALA A 129 -14.59 -0.99 21.69
CA ALA A 129 -14.06 0.37 21.72
C ALA A 129 -14.81 1.33 20.79
N ALA A 130 -15.32 0.85 19.66
CA ALA A 130 -16.04 1.67 18.68
C ALA A 130 -17.49 1.99 19.10
N THR A 131 -18.08 1.22 20.02
CA THR A 131 -19.47 1.41 20.51
C THR A 131 -19.56 2.15 21.84
N ASN A 132 -18.47 2.76 22.31
CA ASN A 132 -18.40 3.55 23.55
C ASN A 132 -18.25 5.04 23.21
#